data_AF-A0A920NWP8-F1
#
_entry.id   AF-A0A920NWP8-F1
#
_cell.length_a   1.000
_cell.length_b   1.000
_cell.length_c   1.000
_cell.angle_alpha   90.00
_cell.angle_beta   90.00
_cell.angle_gamma   90.00
#
_symmetry.space_group_name_H-M   'P 1'
#
loop_
_entity.id
_entity.type
_entity.pdbx_description
1 polymer ?
#
loop_
_entity_poly.entity_id
_entity_poly.type
_entity_poly.pdbx_seq_one_letter_code
_entity_poly.pdbx_strand_id
1 'polypeptide(L)'
;MGHKTASVVMSQGFGHYAFPVDTHIHRLAQRWGLTNGKNVKQTEKDLKRLFPEKRWNKLHIQIIMYGREFCTARGCDGITCNICSKINANRKRPIKTKKP
;
A
#
# COMPACT_ATOMS: atom_id res chain seq x y z
N MET A 1 26.50 -12.49 7.82
CA MET A 1 26.13 -12.26 6.40
C MET A 1 25.36 -13.48 5.93
N GLY A 2 24.22 -13.31 5.25
CA GLY A 2 23.44 -14.43 4.71
C GLY A 2 22.15 -14.70 5.47
N HIS A 3 21.08 -13.99 5.10
CA HIS A 3 19.64 -14.34 5.22
C HIS A 3 18.76 -13.14 4.79
N LYS A 4 19.32 -11.91 4.74
CA LYS A 4 18.65 -10.72 4.18
C LYS A 4 18.84 -10.54 2.66
N THR A 5 19.78 -11.24 2.05
CA THR A 5 20.12 -11.04 0.62
C THR A 5 19.36 -11.96 -0.32
N ALA A 6 18.82 -13.09 0.15
CA ALA A 6 18.13 -14.06 -0.72
C ALA A 6 16.75 -13.60 -1.20
N SER A 7 16.00 -12.84 -0.39
CA SER A 7 14.66 -12.37 -0.76
C SER A 7 14.66 -11.18 -1.71
N VAL A 8 15.78 -10.45 -1.83
CA VAL A 8 15.92 -9.35 -2.81
C VAL A 8 16.11 -9.89 -4.23
N VAL A 9 16.67 -11.11 -4.37
CA VAL A 9 16.97 -11.72 -5.69
C VAL A 9 15.74 -12.40 -6.31
N MET A 10 14.83 -12.94 -5.50
CA MET A 10 13.62 -13.63 -6.02
C MET A 10 12.56 -12.69 -6.62
N SER A 11 12.61 -11.39 -6.31
CA SER A 11 11.68 -10.40 -6.88
C SER A 11 12.06 -9.94 -8.31
N GLN A 12 13.27 -10.27 -8.78
CA GLN A 12 13.68 -10.01 -10.18
C GLN A 12 13.35 -11.18 -11.14
N GLY A 13 12.81 -12.31 -10.64
CA GLY A 13 12.77 -13.57 -11.38
C GLY A 13 11.49 -13.90 -12.16
N PHE A 14 10.37 -13.22 -11.93
CA PHE A 14 9.11 -13.57 -12.58
C PHE A 14 8.53 -12.36 -13.28
N GLY A 15 8.76 -12.27 -14.60
CA GLY A 15 8.25 -11.25 -15.52
C GLY A 15 6.72 -11.25 -15.69
N HIS A 16 5.98 -11.58 -14.62
CA HIS A 16 4.55 -11.37 -14.52
C HIS A 16 4.30 -10.07 -13.78
N TYR A 17 3.50 -9.19 -14.37
CA TYR A 17 2.99 -8.03 -13.68
C TYR A 17 2.12 -8.53 -12.52
N ALA A 18 2.70 -8.56 -11.32
CA ALA A 18 1.97 -8.78 -10.08
C ALA A 18 1.92 -7.46 -9.32
N PHE A 19 0.79 -7.18 -8.69
CA PHE A 19 0.67 -6.10 -7.71
C PHE A 19 0.56 -6.76 -6.33
N PRO A 20 1.68 -7.22 -5.73
CA PRO A 20 1.61 -7.83 -4.41
C PRO A 20 1.09 -6.81 -3.40
N VAL A 21 0.07 -7.18 -2.64
CA VAL A 21 -0.48 -6.34 -1.58
C VAL A 21 0.01 -6.88 -0.24
N ASP A 22 0.81 -6.07 0.46
CA ASP A 22 1.25 -6.35 1.82
C ASP A 22 0.39 -5.57 2.85
N THR A 23 0.76 -5.67 4.13
CA THR A 23 0.04 -4.98 5.21
C THR A 23 0.14 -3.45 5.13
N HIS A 24 1.20 -2.90 4.54
CA HIS A 24 1.34 -1.46 4.32
C HIS A 24 0.41 -0.98 3.23
N ILE A 25 0.45 -1.64 2.06
CA ILE A 25 -0.39 -1.32 0.91
C ILE A 25 -1.86 -1.48 1.26
N HIS A 26 -2.25 -2.56 1.95
CA HIS A 26 -3.65 -2.75 2.36
C HIS A 26 -4.16 -1.62 3.25
N ARG A 27 -3.37 -1.23 4.26
CA ARG A 27 -3.69 -0.11 5.16
C ARG A 27 -3.79 1.21 4.40
N LEU A 28 -2.82 1.50 3.53
CA LEU A 28 -2.77 2.75 2.78
C LEU A 28 -3.90 2.84 1.74
N ALA A 29 -4.16 1.76 1.01
CA ALA A 29 -5.25 1.70 0.05
C ALA A 29 -6.60 2.00 0.71
N GLN A 30 -6.85 1.49 1.92
CA GLN A 30 -8.05 1.84 2.68
C GLN A 30 -8.04 3.30 3.16
N ARG A 31 -6.91 3.83 3.64
CA ARG A 31 -6.79 5.23 4.09
C ARG A 31 -6.99 6.25 2.97
N TRP A 32 -6.57 5.89 1.76
CA TRP A 32 -6.69 6.72 0.56
C TRP A 32 -8.00 6.48 -0.19
N GLY A 33 -8.87 5.60 0.30
CA GLY A 33 -10.16 5.30 -0.33
C GLY A 33 -10.06 4.53 -1.66
N LEU A 34 -8.91 3.89 -1.93
CA LEU A 34 -8.70 3.07 -3.13
C LEU A 34 -9.41 1.72 -3.05
N THR A 35 -9.73 1.24 -1.85
CA THR A 35 -10.48 0.01 -1.63
C THR A 35 -11.29 0.09 -0.33
N ASN A 36 -12.41 -0.63 -0.30
CA ASN A 36 -13.14 -0.96 0.93
C ASN A 36 -12.98 -2.44 1.32
N GLY A 37 -12.00 -3.11 0.70
CA GLY A 37 -11.82 -4.53 0.77
C GLY A 37 -11.52 -5.04 2.17
N LYS A 38 -12.17 -6.15 2.53
CA LYS A 38 -11.99 -6.79 3.85
C LYS A 38 -10.73 -7.65 3.93
N ASN A 39 -10.17 -8.03 2.78
CA ASN A 39 -9.00 -8.90 2.70
C ASN A 39 -8.04 -8.41 1.58
N VAL A 40 -6.83 -8.99 1.59
CA VAL A 40 -5.77 -8.70 0.62
C VAL A 40 -6.22 -8.94 -0.81
N LYS A 41 -6.90 -10.06 -1.08
CA LYS A 41 -7.35 -10.46 -2.41
C LYS A 41 -8.28 -9.44 -3.05
N GLN A 42 -9.21 -8.87 -2.27
CA GLN A 42 -10.10 -7.82 -2.75
C GLN A 42 -9.33 -6.52 -3.02
N THR A 43 -8.40 -6.18 -2.14
CA THR A 43 -7.57 -4.98 -2.31
C THR A 43 -6.70 -5.07 -3.55
N GLU A 44 -6.09 -6.22 -3.80
CA GLU A 44 -5.31 -6.47 -5.01
C GLU A 44 -6.16 -6.30 -6.26
N LYS A 45 -7.36 -6.90 -6.29
CA LYS A 45 -8.30 -6.75 -7.41
C LYS A 45 -8.67 -5.29 -7.66
N ASP A 46 -8.89 -4.51 -6.61
CA ASP A 46 -9.24 -3.09 -6.73
C ASP A 46 -8.05 -2.26 -7.23
N LEU A 47 -6.85 -2.48 -6.69
CA LEU A 47 -5.65 -1.75 -7.11
C LEU A 47 -5.23 -2.09 -8.55
N LYS A 48 -5.34 -3.35 -8.95
CA LYS A 48 -5.11 -3.77 -10.34
C LYS A 48 -6.10 -3.14 -11.33
N ARG A 49 -7.32 -2.85 -10.89
CA ARG A 49 -8.34 -2.15 -11.68
C ARG A 49 -8.05 -0.65 -11.83
N LEU A 50 -7.47 -0.04 -10.79
CA LEU A 50 -7.21 1.40 -10.74
C LEU A 50 -5.91 1.80 -11.47
N PHE A 51 -4.90 0.93 -11.49
CA PHE A 51 -3.59 1.24 -12.03
C PHE A 51 -3.24 0.37 -13.25
N PRO A 52 -2.57 0.93 -14.28
CA PRO A 52 -2.13 0.14 -15.44
C PRO A 52 -1.01 -0.83 -15.05
N GLU A 53 -1.01 -2.03 -15.66
CA GLU A 53 -0.11 -3.15 -15.30
C GLU A 53 1.37 -2.78 -15.32
N LYS A 54 1.77 -1.97 -16.32
CA LYS A 54 3.13 -1.45 -16.49
C LYS A 54 3.67 -0.69 -15.27
N ARG A 55 2.78 -0.17 -14.41
CA ARG A 55 3.14 0.61 -13.21
C ARG A 55 3.08 -0.19 -11.92
N TRP A 56 2.57 -1.43 -11.92
CA TRP A 56 2.31 -2.17 -10.69
C TRP A 56 3.54 -2.36 -9.82
N ASN A 57 4.66 -2.78 -10.41
CA ASN A 57 5.90 -3.01 -9.66
C ASN A 57 6.48 -1.71 -9.07
N LYS A 58 6.45 -0.62 -9.84
CA LYS A 58 6.91 0.70 -9.40
C LYS A 58 6.04 1.24 -8.27
N LEU A 59 4.72 1.14 -8.42
CA LEU A 59 3.76 1.59 -7.41
C LEU A 59 3.88 0.79 -6.11
N HIS A 60 4.05 -0.53 -6.20
CA HIS A 60 4.26 -1.38 -5.04
C HIS A 60 5.40 -0.87 -4.16
N ILE A 61 6.59 -0.65 -4.76
CA ILE A 61 7.77 -0.14 -4.03
C ILE A 61 7.51 1.27 -3.48
N GLN A 62 6.95 2.17 -4.29
CA GLN A 62 6.67 3.55 -3.88
C GLN A 62 5.71 3.64 -2.68
N ILE A 63 4.63 2.84 -2.71
CA ILE A 63 3.64 2.84 -1.63
C ILE A 63 4.23 2.28 -0.34
N ILE A 64 5.04 1.22 -0.42
CA ILE A 64 5.73 0.65 0.75
C ILE A 64 6.68 1.68 1.36
N MET A 65 7.54 2.31 0.56
CA MET A 65 8.48 3.31 1.06
C MET A 65 7.75 4.47 1.73
N TYR A 66 6.71 4.99 1.08
CA TYR A 66 5.89 6.05 1.66
C TYR A 66 5.20 5.64 2.97
N GLY A 67 4.69 4.41 3.03
CA GLY A 67 4.06 3.86 4.24
C GLY A 67 5.00 3.62 5.41
N ARG A 68 6.30 3.50 5.15
CA ARG A 68 7.32 3.33 6.17
C ARG A 68 7.87 4.65 6.67
N GLU A 69 8.00 5.64 5.80
CA GLU A 69 8.61 6.93 6.13
C GLU A 69 7.58 7.97 6.59
N PHE A 70 6.45 8.11 5.86
CA PHE A 70 5.51 9.21 6.07
C PHE A 70 4.16 8.79 6.65
N CYS A 71 3.68 7.58 6.32
CA CYS A 71 2.35 7.12 6.75
C CYS A 71 2.43 5.82 7.56
N THR A 72 3.20 5.89 8.65
CA THR A 72 3.39 4.77 9.58
C THR A 72 2.07 4.38 10.26
N ALA A 73 1.99 3.14 10.76
CA ALA A 73 0.79 2.63 11.41
C ALA A 73 0.43 3.38 12.69
N ARG A 74 1.44 3.87 13.44
CA ARG A 74 1.26 4.59 14.71
C ARG A 74 1.38 6.11 14.60
N GLY A 75 2.03 6.63 13.55
CA GLY A 75 2.29 8.08 13.40
C GLY A 75 1.32 8.80 12.48
N CYS A 76 0.50 8.08 11.72
CA CYS A 76 -0.52 8.68 10.88
C CYS A 76 -1.81 7.87 10.97
N ASP A 77 -2.93 8.53 11.24
CA ASP A 77 -4.26 7.94 11.32
C ASP A 77 -5.10 8.14 10.05
N GLY A 78 -4.43 8.39 8.92
CA GLY A 78 -5.08 8.69 7.65
C GLY A 78 -5.49 10.16 7.50
N ILE A 79 -4.92 11.06 8.30
CA ILE A 79 -5.15 12.52 8.21
C ILE A 79 -3.83 13.31 8.20
N THR A 80 -2.80 12.85 8.93
CA THR A 80 -1.58 13.64 9.17
C THR A 80 -0.61 13.67 7.99
N CYS A 81 -0.50 12.56 7.24
CA CYS A 81 0.48 12.46 6.15
C CYS A 81 0.13 13.38 4.97
N ASN A 82 1.12 13.88 4.21
CA ASN A 82 0.89 14.80 3.08
C ASN A 82 -0.16 14.32 2.05
N ILE A 83 -0.21 13.01 1.77
CA ILE A 83 -1.24 12.44 0.89
C ILE A 83 -2.58 12.37 1.61
N CYS A 84 -2.55 11.92 2.87
CA CYS A 84 -3.72 11.72 3.71
C CYS A 84 -4.47 13.03 3.99
N SER A 85 -3.74 14.11 4.28
CA SER A 85 -4.28 15.43 4.57
C SER A 85 -4.95 16.02 3.34
N LYS A 86 -4.42 15.76 2.13
CA LYS A 86 -5.03 16.19 0.87
C LYS A 86 -6.28 15.39 0.52
N ILE A 87 -6.21 14.06 0.61
CA ILE A 87 -7.34 13.17 0.27
C ILE A 87 -8.47 13.31 1.29
N ASN A 88 -8.14 13.45 2.57
CA ASN A 88 -9.10 13.51 3.68
C ASN A 88 -9.16 14.91 4.31
N ALA A 89 -9.02 15.98 3.54
CA ALA A 89 -8.90 17.36 4.04
C ALA A 89 -10.00 17.77 5.04
N ASN A 90 -11.23 17.28 4.85
CA ASN A 90 -12.37 17.60 5.70
C ASN A 90 -12.56 16.62 6.88
N ARG A 91 -11.69 15.61 7.03
CA ARG A 91 -11.86 14.53 8.00
C ARG A 91 -11.12 14.84 9.29
N LYS A 92 -11.87 14.96 10.38
CA LYS A 92 -11.31 15.16 11.74
C LYS A 92 -11.09 13.85 12.51
N ARG A 93 -11.69 12.73 12.07
CA ARG A 93 -11.67 11.45 12.78
C ARG A 93 -10.73 10.42 12.13
N PRO A 94 -9.96 9.65 12.91
CA PRO A 94 -9.09 8.58 12.43
C PRO A 94 -9.80 7.60 11.49
N ILE A 95 -9.10 7.16 10.44
CA ILE A 95 -9.59 6.10 9.56
C ILE A 95 -9.30 4.76 10.20
N LYS A 96 -10.36 4.05 10.58
CA LYS A 96 -10.27 2.66 11.05
C LYS A 96 -10.03 1.74 9.85
N THR A 97 -8.79 1.27 9.71
CA THR A 97 -8.42 0.27 8.71
C THR A 97 -8.72 -1.14 9.21
N LYS A 98 -9.21 -2.01 8.34
CA LYS A 98 -9.39 -3.43 8.62
C LYS A 98 -8.05 -4.13 8.47
N LYS A 99 -7.73 -5.01 9.40
CA LYS A 99 -6.59 -5.91 9.24
C LYS A 99 -6.92 -6.92 8.14
N PRO A 100 -5.93 -7.26 7.29
CA PRO A 100 -6.11 -8.23 6.22
C PRO A 100 -6.48 -9.63 6.73
#